data_AF-A0A5P9NM26-F1
#
_entry.id   AF-A0A5P9NM26-F1
#
_cell.length_a   1.000
_cell.length_b   1.000
_cell.length_c   1.000
_cell.angle_alpha   90.00
_cell.angle_beta   90.00
_cell.angle_gamma   90.00
#
_symmetry.space_group_name_H-M   'P 1'
#
loop_
_entity.id
_entity.type
_entity.pdbx_description
1 polymer ?
#
loop_
_entity_poly.entity_id
_entity_poly.type
_entity_poly.pdbx_seq_one_letter_code
_entity_poly.pdbx_strand_id
1 'polypeptide(L)'
;MSDPVFKLQLLARAELALTEIYARRAATRTGYLAFALVLALLGLGMLNLAGYLALSTSVSPAMAALIMAIANGVIAALVISASRKAGPSEGEERMARELRELAYREVSEDVDEVKARLEHLTGEVTAIGESVNRGASTLKFLIGLLKKG
;
A
#
# COMPACT_ATOMS: atom_id res chain seq x y z
N MET A 1 -26.05 -19.70 13.94
CA MET A 1 -25.41 -19.12 12.74
C MET A 1 -24.62 -17.91 13.24
N SER A 2 -23.29 -18.02 13.33
CA SER A 2 -22.45 -16.93 13.84
C SER A 2 -22.45 -15.78 12.82
N ASP A 3 -22.97 -14.63 13.25
CA ASP A 3 -23.25 -13.46 12.44
C ASP A 3 -21.99 -12.99 11.66
N PRO A 4 -22.02 -12.86 10.32
CA PRO A 4 -20.88 -12.40 9.52
C PRO A 4 -20.35 -11.04 9.98
N VAL A 5 -21.21 -10.19 10.55
CA VAL A 5 -20.84 -8.89 11.15
C VAL A 5 -19.88 -9.06 12.34
N PHE A 6 -20.10 -10.09 13.16
CA PHE A 6 -19.24 -10.37 14.31
C PHE A 6 -17.84 -10.82 13.87
N LYS A 7 -17.76 -11.63 12.81
CA LYS A 7 -16.48 -12.06 12.23
C LYS A 7 -15.69 -10.88 11.64
N LEU A 8 -16.38 -9.98 10.94
CA LEU A 8 -15.76 -8.76 10.39
C LEU A 8 -15.28 -7.80 11.48
N GLN A 9 -16.05 -7.61 12.56
CA GLN A 9 -15.62 -6.80 13.69
C GLN A 9 -14.42 -7.41 14.42
N LEU A 10 -14.38 -8.73 14.54
CA LEU A 10 -13.25 -9.43 15.15
C LEU A 10 -11.98 -9.29 14.28
N LEU A 11 -12.11 -9.42 12.96
CA LEU A 11 -11.02 -9.20 12.01
C LEU A 11 -10.51 -7.75 12.07
N ALA A 12 -11.41 -6.77 12.02
CA ALA A 12 -11.05 -5.35 12.08
C ALA A 12 -10.33 -4.98 13.38
N ARG A 13 -10.77 -5.53 14.53
CA ARG A 13 -10.09 -5.33 15.82
C ARG A 13 -8.70 -5.98 15.83
N ALA A 14 -8.55 -7.15 15.21
CA ALA A 14 -7.26 -7.83 15.13
C ALA A 14 -6.26 -7.07 14.23
N GLU A 15 -6.72 -6.55 13.09
CA GLU A 15 -5.88 -5.71 12.21
C GLU A 15 -5.48 -4.40 12.88
N LEU A 16 -6.43 -3.70 13.53
CA LEU A 16 -6.14 -2.47 14.28
C LEU A 16 -5.10 -2.71 15.39
N ALA A 17 -5.22 -3.82 16.13
CA ALA A 17 -4.26 -4.20 17.16
C ALA A 17 -2.85 -4.48 16.59
N LEU A 18 -2.76 -5.15 15.43
CA LEU A 18 -1.50 -5.37 14.73
C LEU A 18 -0.87 -4.05 14.27
N THR A 19 -1.65 -3.17 13.64
CA THR A 19 -1.18 -1.86 13.21
C THR A 19 -0.67 -1.02 14.38
N GLU A 20 -1.35 -1.05 15.53
CA GLU A 20 -0.94 -0.32 16.73
C GLU A 20 0.40 -0.84 17.28
N ILE A 21 0.61 -2.17 17.29
CA ILE A 21 1.88 -2.77 17.71
C ILE A 21 3.03 -2.35 16.77
N TYR A 22 2.81 -2.40 15.45
CA TYR A 22 3.79 -1.94 14.47
C TYR A 22 4.10 -0.45 14.63
N ALA A 23 3.07 0.38 14.79
CA ALA A 23 3.22 1.83 15.00
C ALA A 23 3.99 2.14 16.29
N ARG A 24 3.69 1.45 17.39
CA ARG A 24 4.35 1.65 18.69
C ARG A 24 5.80 1.20 18.67
N ARG A 25 6.10 0.08 18.01
CA ARG A 25 7.47 -0.41 17.81
C ARG A 25 8.27 0.51 16.88
N ALA A 26 7.64 1.06 15.84
CA ALA A 26 8.26 2.07 14.99
C ALA A 26 8.55 3.37 15.76
N ALA A 27 7.57 3.87 16.52
CA ALA A 27 7.67 5.12 17.27
C ALA A 27 8.71 5.08 18.41
N THR A 28 8.85 3.95 19.10
CA THR A 28 9.90 3.81 20.13
C THR A 28 11.29 3.69 19.52
N ARG A 29 11.41 3.01 18.37
CA ARG A 29 12.67 2.89 17.63
C ARG A 29 13.13 4.22 17.03
N THR A 30 12.22 5.09 16.61
CA THR A 30 12.55 6.41 16.04
C THR A 30 13.15 7.37 17.06
N GLY A 31 12.71 7.35 18.32
CA GLY A 31 13.29 8.22 19.36
C GLY A 31 14.78 7.94 19.59
N TYR A 32 15.14 6.67 19.81
CA TYR A 32 16.54 6.29 19.98
C TYR A 32 17.36 6.47 18.71
N LEU A 33 16.79 6.21 17.52
CA LEU A 33 17.45 6.48 16.24
C LEU A 33 17.74 7.95 16.03
N ALA A 34 16.79 8.84 16.35
CA ALA A 34 16.98 10.28 16.24
C ALA A 34 18.11 10.75 17.17
N PHE A 35 18.11 10.29 18.42
CA PHE A 35 19.18 10.61 19.37
C PHE A 35 20.55 10.07 18.91
N ALA A 36 20.60 8.82 18.45
CA ALA A 36 21.81 8.22 17.91
C ALA A 36 22.32 8.96 16.67
N LEU A 37 21.43 9.44 15.81
CA LEU A 37 21.78 10.23 14.62
C LEU A 37 22.39 11.58 15.02
N VAL A 38 21.83 12.27 16.02
CA VAL A 38 22.42 13.51 16.54
C VAL A 38 23.84 13.26 17.06
N LEU A 39 24.03 12.22 17.88
CA LEU A 39 25.36 11.86 18.40
C LEU A 39 26.32 11.47 17.28
N ALA A 40 25.86 10.74 16.27
CA ALA A 40 26.67 10.36 15.13
C ALA A 40 27.11 11.59 14.31
N LEU A 41 26.23 12.56 14.08
CA LEU A 41 26.56 13.81 13.38
C LEU A 41 27.58 14.64 14.17
N LEU A 42 27.40 14.77 15.49
CA LEU A 42 28.36 15.47 16.35
C LEU A 42 29.73 14.77 16.34
N GLY A 43 29.74 13.45 16.47
CA GLY A 43 30.95 12.63 16.41
C GLY A 43 31.66 12.76 15.07
N LEU A 44 30.92 12.72 13.96
CA LEU A 44 31.48 12.86 12.61
C LEU A 44 32.09 14.25 12.39
N GLY A 45 31.44 15.30 12.88
CA GLY A 45 31.97 16.66 12.84
C GLY A 45 33.25 16.81 13.65
N MET A 46 33.26 16.31 14.89
CA MET A 46 34.47 16.31 15.73
C MET A 46 35.60 15.45 15.17
N LEU A 47 35.29 14.31 14.56
CA LEU A 47 36.28 13.45 13.90
C LEU A 47 36.94 14.18 12.73
N ASN A 48 36.16 14.93 11.95
CA ASN A 48 36.68 15.76 10.88
C ASN A 48 37.58 16.88 11.40
N LEU A 49 37.14 17.58 12.45
CA LEU A 49 37.92 18.62 13.09
C LEU A 49 39.23 18.07 13.67
N ALA A 50 39.17 16.94 14.38
CA ALA A 50 40.33 16.28 14.96
C ALA A 50 41.31 15.81 13.88
N GLY A 51 40.81 15.20 12.80
CA GLY A 51 41.61 14.79 11.65
C GLY A 51 42.30 15.99 10.98
N TYR A 52 41.56 17.08 10.78
CA TYR A 52 42.11 18.32 10.24
C TYR A 52 43.19 18.92 11.14
N LEU A 53 42.92 19.07 12.44
CA LEU A 53 43.90 19.58 13.42
C LEU A 53 45.16 18.71 13.42
N ALA A 54 45.00 17.39 13.47
CA ALA A 54 46.12 16.46 13.45
C ALA A 54 46.96 16.60 12.18
N LEU A 55 46.34 16.65 11.01
CA LEU A 55 47.05 16.84 9.75
C LEU A 55 47.73 18.21 9.67
N SER A 56 47.09 19.26 10.15
CA SER A 56 47.62 20.63 10.12
C SER A 56 48.92 20.81 10.91
N THR A 57 49.26 19.85 11.80
CA THR A 57 50.58 19.84 12.47
C THR A 57 51.73 19.44 11.54
N SER A 58 51.42 18.73 10.45
CA SER A 58 52.41 18.13 9.54
C SER A 58 52.38 18.74 8.14
N VAL A 59 51.23 19.26 7.70
CA VAL A 59 51.05 19.87 6.37
C VAL A 59 50.40 21.25 6.47
N SER A 60 50.45 22.03 5.39
CA SER A 60 49.80 23.34 5.37
C SER A 60 48.28 23.23 5.59
N PRO A 61 47.63 24.25 6.18
CA PRO A 61 46.20 24.25 6.44
C PRO A 61 45.34 23.95 5.19
N ALA A 62 45.76 24.43 4.02
CA ALA A 62 45.07 24.17 2.76
C ALA A 62 45.19 22.70 2.33
N MET A 63 46.38 22.10 2.47
CA MET A 63 46.60 20.70 2.13
C MET A 63 45.89 19.75 3.11
N ALA A 64 45.86 20.08 4.40
CA ALA A 64 45.09 19.32 5.38
C ALA A 64 43.59 19.28 5.02
N ALA A 65 43.02 20.43 4.65
CA ALA A 65 41.62 20.52 4.23
C ALA A 65 41.34 19.69 2.97
N LEU A 66 42.26 19.75 1.99
CA LEU A 66 42.14 18.97 0.76
C LEU A 66 42.16 17.46 1.02
N ILE A 67 43.09 16.98 1.86
CA ILE A 67 43.19 15.56 2.20
C ILE A 67 41.92 15.09 2.93
N MET A 68 41.42 15.87 3.88
CA MET A 68 40.16 15.57 4.59
C MET A 68 38.96 15.55 3.63
N ALA A 69 38.89 16.48 2.68
CA ALA A 69 37.84 16.51 1.67
C ALA A 69 37.86 15.25 0.79
N ILE A 70 39.04 14.83 0.32
CA ILE A 70 39.19 13.61 -0.48
C ILE A 70 38.80 12.38 0.36
N ALA A 71 39.28 12.28 1.60
CA ALA A 71 38.95 11.16 2.48
C ALA A 71 37.44 11.04 2.73
N ASN A 72 36.76 12.15 3.04
CA ASN A 72 35.30 12.17 3.19
C ASN A 72 34.59 11.80 1.89
N GLY A 73 35.09 12.27 0.73
CA GLY A 73 34.54 11.92 -0.58
C GLY A 73 34.60 10.41 -0.85
N VAL A 74 35.73 9.76 -0.51
CA VAL A 74 35.88 8.31 -0.62
C VAL A 74 34.90 7.58 0.31
N ILE A 75 34.79 8.00 1.57
CA ILE A 75 33.84 7.42 2.51
C ILE A 75 32.41 7.57 1.99
N ALA A 76 32.04 8.74 1.49
CA ALA A 76 30.70 8.99 0.92
C ALA A 76 30.42 8.07 -0.28
N ALA A 77 31.39 7.89 -1.19
CA ALA A 77 31.25 6.97 -2.32
C ALA A 77 31.05 5.52 -1.86
N LEU A 78 31.76 5.08 -0.82
CA LEU A 78 31.59 3.75 -0.24
C LEU A 78 30.21 3.57 0.40
N VAL A 79 29.73 4.57 1.14
CA VAL A 79 28.40 4.55 1.77
C VAL A 79 27.31 4.50 0.71
N ILE A 80 27.40 5.28 -0.37
CA ILE A 80 26.45 5.24 -1.49
C ILE A 80 26.47 3.87 -2.18
N SER A 81 27.65 3.28 -2.36
CA SER A 81 27.79 1.94 -2.94
C SER A 81 27.14 0.87 -2.06
N ALA A 82 27.31 0.97 -0.73
CA ALA A 82 26.69 0.08 0.24
C ALA A 82 25.17 0.29 0.32
N SER A 83 24.68 1.53 0.27
CA SER A 83 23.25 1.83 0.39
C SER A 83 22.43 1.25 -0.77
N ARG A 84 23.02 1.18 -1.97
CA ARG A 84 22.39 0.50 -3.12
C ARG A 84 22.08 -0.98 -2.88
N LYS A 85 22.77 -1.62 -1.92
CA LYS A 85 22.56 -3.03 -1.57
C LYS A 85 21.60 -3.24 -0.38
N ALA A 86 21.20 -2.17 0.31
CA ALA A 86 20.49 -2.23 1.59
C ALA A 86 18.99 -1.85 1.52
N GLY A 87 18.46 -1.58 0.32
CA GLY A 87 17.03 -1.32 0.10
C GLY A 87 16.20 -2.60 -0.08
N PRO A 88 14.85 -2.50 -0.09
CA PRO A 88 13.98 -3.60 -0.49
C PRO A 88 14.47 -4.14 -1.83
N SER A 89 14.63 -5.46 -1.93
CA SER A 89 15.16 -6.02 -3.17
C SER A 89 14.22 -5.70 -4.33
N GLU A 90 14.73 -5.50 -5.55
CA GLU A 90 13.88 -5.34 -6.75
C GLU A 90 12.84 -6.47 -6.85
N GLY A 91 13.14 -7.64 -6.29
CA GLY A 91 12.21 -8.77 -6.16
C GLY A 91 11.04 -8.54 -5.20
N GLU A 92 11.24 -7.87 -4.07
CA GLU A 92 10.15 -7.52 -3.13
C GLU A 92 9.21 -6.48 -3.75
N GLU A 93 9.77 -5.49 -4.44
CA GLU A 93 8.99 -4.47 -5.14
C GLU A 93 8.21 -5.06 -6.33
N ARG A 94 8.83 -5.98 -7.07
CA ARG A 94 8.19 -6.71 -8.17
C ARG A 94 7.09 -7.64 -7.68
N MET A 95 7.34 -8.39 -6.60
CA MET A 95 6.34 -9.27 -5.99
C MET A 95 5.14 -8.47 -5.46
N ALA A 96 5.38 -7.33 -4.82
CA ALA A 96 4.31 -6.45 -4.37
C ALA A 96 3.48 -5.90 -5.55
N ARG A 97 4.12 -5.56 -6.68
CA ARG A 97 3.41 -5.16 -7.92
C ARG A 97 2.62 -6.32 -8.51
N GLU A 98 3.21 -7.50 -8.63
CA GLU A 98 2.55 -8.69 -9.17
C GLU A 98 1.34 -9.10 -8.31
N LEU A 99 1.47 -9.06 -6.97
CA LEU A 99 0.37 -9.36 -6.05
C LEU A 99 -0.77 -8.33 -6.17
N ARG A 100 -0.42 -7.04 -6.34
CA ARG A 100 -1.39 -5.98 -6.61
C ARG A 100 -2.11 -6.19 -7.94
N GLU A 101 -1.36 -6.56 -8.99
CA GLU A 101 -1.92 -6.82 -10.32
C GLU A 101 -2.87 -8.03 -10.31
N LEU A 102 -2.51 -9.09 -9.58
CA LEU A 102 -3.36 -10.27 -9.38
C LEU A 102 -4.65 -9.92 -8.63
N ALA A 103 -4.55 -9.16 -7.54
CA ALA A 103 -5.72 -8.70 -6.79
C ALA A 103 -6.64 -7.81 -7.65
N TYR A 104 -6.08 -6.95 -8.50
CA TYR A 104 -6.87 -6.14 -9.44
C TYR A 104 -7.59 -6.99 -10.48
N ARG A 105 -6.93 -8.01 -11.02
CA ARG A 105 -7.54 -8.92 -12.01
C ARG A 105 -8.70 -9.71 -11.41
N GLU A 106 -8.50 -10.28 -10.23
CA GLU A 106 -9.52 -11.07 -9.54
C GLU A 106 -10.76 -10.22 -9.21
N VAL A 107 -10.56 -8.99 -8.71
CA VAL A 107 -11.66 -8.04 -8.49
C VAL A 107 -12.35 -7.63 -9.80
N SER A 108 -11.61 -7.47 -10.90
CA SER A 108 -12.22 -7.14 -12.20
C SER A 108 -13.06 -8.28 -12.77
N GLU A 109 -12.63 -9.53 -12.63
CA GLU A 109 -13.38 -10.70 -13.05
C GLU A 109 -14.67 -10.87 -12.24
N ASP A 110 -14.60 -10.68 -10.91
CA ASP A 110 -15.78 -10.70 -10.04
C ASP A 110 -16.80 -9.61 -10.42
N VAL A 111 -16.34 -8.41 -10.79
CA VAL A 111 -17.21 -7.32 -11.22
C VAL A 111 -17.90 -7.62 -12.54
N ASP A 112 -17.18 -8.20 -13.50
CA ASP A 112 -17.74 -8.58 -14.80
C ASP A 112 -18.77 -9.70 -14.66
N GLU A 113 -18.54 -10.69 -13.78
CA GLU A 113 -19.52 -11.74 -13.48
C GLU A 113 -20.78 -11.17 -12.81
N VAL A 114 -20.62 -10.26 -11.84
CA VAL A 114 -21.75 -9.59 -11.18
C VAL A 114 -22.55 -8.76 -12.18
N LYS A 115 -21.88 -8.08 -13.12
CA LYS A 115 -22.53 -7.31 -14.18
C LYS A 115 -23.32 -8.19 -15.13
N ALA A 116 -22.76 -9.33 -15.55
CA ALA A 116 -23.46 -10.31 -16.38
C ALA A 116 -24.71 -10.88 -15.68
N ARG A 117 -24.63 -11.16 -14.38
CA ARG A 117 -25.78 -11.60 -13.57
C ARG A 117 -26.87 -10.52 -13.48
N LEU A 118 -26.50 -9.24 -13.35
CA LEU A 118 -27.42 -8.09 -13.34
C LEU A 118 -28.12 -7.88 -14.70
N GLU A 119 -27.41 -8.05 -15.81
CA GLU A 119 -27.99 -7.96 -17.16
C GLU A 119 -29.03 -9.07 -17.39
N HIS A 120 -28.72 -10.31 -16.96
CA HIS A 120 -29.67 -11.42 -17.00
C HIS A 120 -30.92 -11.20 -16.14
N LEU A 121 -30.76 -10.69 -14.91
CA LEU A 121 -31.87 -10.34 -14.01
C LEU A 121 -32.79 -9.27 -14.62
N THR A 122 -32.20 -8.26 -15.29
CA THR A 122 -32.97 -7.19 -15.95
C THR A 122 -33.79 -7.74 -17.13
N GLY A 123 -33.21 -8.68 -17.88
CA GLY A 123 -33.90 -9.40 -18.95
C GLY A 123 -35.09 -10.22 -18.45
N GLU A 124 -34.92 -10.97 -17.36
CA GLU A 124 -36.00 -11.77 -16.76
C GLU A 124 -37.14 -10.89 -16.23
N VAL A 125 -36.83 -9.78 -15.56
CA VAL A 125 -37.86 -8.84 -15.06
C VAL A 125 -38.66 -8.24 -16.21
N THR A 126 -38.03 -7.93 -17.34
CA THR A 126 -38.70 -7.41 -18.52
C THR A 126 -39.65 -8.45 -19.13
N ALA A 127 -39.21 -9.71 -19.23
CA ALA A 127 -40.02 -10.82 -19.73
C ALA A 127 -41.23 -11.16 -18.81
N ILE A 128 -41.06 -11.04 -17.50
CA ILE A 128 -42.16 -11.18 -16.52
C ILE A 128 -43.18 -10.05 -16.70
N GLY A 129 -42.72 -8.80 -16.89
CA GLY A 129 -43.61 -7.67 -17.16
C GLY A 129 -44.47 -7.86 -18.41
N GLU A 130 -43.89 -8.39 -19.49
CA GLU A 130 -44.62 -8.66 -20.74
C GLU A 130 -45.62 -9.81 -20.63
N SER A 131 -45.29 -10.88 -19.89
CA SER A 131 -46.18 -12.03 -19.68
C SER A 131 -47.36 -11.67 -18.78
N VAL A 132 -47.14 -10.86 -17.74
CA VAL A 132 -48.21 -10.30 -16.91
C VAL A 132 -49.12 -9.38 -17.72
N ASN A 133 -48.56 -8.52 -18.58
CA ASN A 133 -49.37 -7.63 -19.43
C ASN A 133 -50.22 -8.41 -20.45
N ARG A 134 -49.69 -9.49 -21.03
CA ARG A 134 -50.45 -10.40 -21.91
C ARG A 134 -51.53 -11.19 -21.16
N GLY A 135 -51.26 -11.63 -19.93
CA GLY A 135 -52.27 -12.26 -19.08
C GLY A 135 -53.40 -11.28 -18.69
N ALA A 136 -53.05 -10.04 -18.40
CA ALA A 136 -54.02 -9.00 -18.06
C ALA A 136 -54.91 -8.58 -19.25
N SER A 137 -54.35 -8.54 -20.47
CA SER A 137 -55.12 -8.20 -21.67
C SER A 137 -56.10 -9.31 -22.06
N THR A 138 -55.71 -10.57 -21.93
CA THR A 138 -56.59 -11.73 -22.16
C THR A 138 -57.71 -11.81 -21.13
N LEU A 139 -57.41 -11.55 -19.84
CA LEU A 139 -58.43 -11.42 -18.79
C LEU A 139 -59.42 -10.28 -19.07
N LYS A 140 -58.94 -9.10 -19.47
CA LYS A 140 -59.81 -7.97 -19.87
C LYS A 140 -60.72 -8.33 -21.05
N PHE A 141 -60.19 -9.05 -22.04
CA PHE A 141 -60.97 -9.48 -23.20
C PHE A 141 -62.08 -10.47 -22.82
N LEU A 142 -61.77 -11.46 -21.98
CA LEU A 142 -62.75 -12.45 -21.50
C LEU A 142 -63.85 -11.81 -20.64
N ILE A 143 -63.49 -10.86 -19.76
CA ILE A 143 -64.47 -10.09 -18.97
C ILE A 143 -65.36 -9.24 -19.90
N GLY A 144 -64.81 -8.70 -20.99
CA GLY A 144 -65.57 -7.94 -21.99
C GLY A 144 -66.60 -8.77 -22.75
N LEU A 145 -66.28 -10.05 -23.03
CA LEU A 145 -67.20 -11.01 -23.66
C LEU A 145 -68.35 -11.39 -22.72
N LEU A 146 -68.06 -11.58 -21.43
CA LEU A 146 -69.06 -11.98 -20.43
C LEU A 146 -70.08 -10.88 -20.10
N LYS A 147 -69.74 -9.62 -20.39
CA LYS A 147 -70.63 -8.45 -20.21
C LYS A 147 -71.57 -8.22 -21.41
N LYS A 148 -71.41 -8.95 -22.52
CA LYS A 148 -72.11 -8.71 -23.79
C LYS A 148 -73.11 -9.81 -24.20
N GLY A 149 -73.27 -10.86 -23.39
CA GLY A 149 -74.36 -11.84 -23.48
C GLY A 149 -75.34 -11.62 -22.34
#